data_AF-A0A3D3VPZ2-F1
#
_entry.id   AF-A0A3D3VPZ2-F1
#
_cell.length_a   1.000
_cell.length_b   1.000
_cell.length_c   1.000
_cell.angle_alpha   90.00
_cell.angle_beta   90.00
_cell.angle_gamma   90.00
#
_symmetry.space_group_name_H-M   'P 1'
#
loop_
_entity.id
_entity.type
_entity.pdbx_description
1 polymer ?
#
loop_
_entity_poly.entity_id
_entity_poly.type
_entity_poly.pdbx_seq_one_letter_code
_entity_poly.pdbx_strand_id
1 'polypeptide(L)' 'MEAPTDLQVIGGELAIRWPDGEESFYPLEQVRRHCPCAACCGEPGLTRPVP' A
#
# COMPACT_ATOMS: atom_id res chain seq x y z
N MET A 1 14.52 -3.40 11.99
CA MET A 1 13.70 -2.75 10.95
C MET A 1 14.29 -3.19 9.64
N GLU A 2 13.87 -4.35 9.19
CA GLU A 2 14.42 -4.99 8.00
C GLU A 2 13.74 -4.41 6.78
N ALA A 3 14.55 -3.84 5.89
CA ALA A 3 14.05 -3.34 4.62
C ALA A 3 13.75 -4.54 3.72
N PRO A 4 12.66 -4.49 2.94
CA PRO A 4 12.40 -5.51 1.94
C PRO A 4 13.57 -5.55 0.94
N THR A 5 13.97 -6.75 0.53
CA THR A 5 15.06 -6.96 -0.42
C THR A 5 14.60 -6.67 -1.85
N ASP A 6 13.32 -6.95 -2.14
CA ASP A 6 12.73 -6.74 -3.46
C ASP A 6 11.25 -6.37 -3.35
N LEU A 7 10.79 -5.49 -4.24
CA LEU A 7 9.43 -4.98 -4.32
C LEU A 7 9.01 -4.98 -5.78
N GLN A 8 8.00 -5.77 -6.14
CA GLN A 8 7.54 -5.91 -7.52
C GLN A 8 6.03 -5.77 -7.61
N VAL A 9 5.57 -5.09 -8.67
CA VAL A 9 4.14 -5.02 -9.00
C VAL A 9 3.86 -6.01 -10.11
N ILE A 10 3.08 -7.04 -9.81
CA ILE A 10 2.75 -8.10 -10.75
C ILE A 10 1.27 -7.96 -11.09
N GLY A 11 0.99 -7.41 -12.27
CA GLY A 11 -0.37 -7.14 -12.72
C GLY A 11 -1.09 -6.14 -11.80
N GLY A 12 -1.92 -6.66 -10.89
CA GLY A 12 -2.77 -5.89 -9.97
C GLY A 12 -2.37 -6.02 -8.49
N GLU A 13 -1.24 -6.64 -8.18
CA GLU A 13 -0.83 -6.98 -6.81
C GLU A 13 0.64 -6.58 -6.58
N LEU A 14 0.96 -6.20 -5.35
CA LEU A 14 2.30 -5.84 -4.88
C LEU A 14 2.92 -7.05 -4.18
N ALA A 15 3.94 -7.64 -4.78
CA ALA A 15 4.78 -8.64 -4.15
C ALA A 15 5.96 -7.96 -3.43
N ILE A 16 6.15 -8.35 -2.18
CA ILE A 16 7.22 -7.89 -1.30
C ILE A 16 8.03 -9.10 -0.89
N ARG A 17 9.34 -9.07 -1.12
CA ARG A 17 10.26 -10.11 -0.69
C ARG A 17 11.12 -9.60 0.46
N TRP A 18 11.02 -10.28 1.59
CA TRP A 18 11.78 -9.99 2.79
C TRP A 18 13.15 -10.68 2.74
N PRO A 19 14.17 -10.13 3.43
CA PRO A 19 15.49 -10.74 3.51
C PRO A 19 15.48 -12.12 4.17
N ASP A 20 14.48 -12.43 4.99
CA ASP A 20 14.24 -13.73 5.62
C ASP A 20 13.77 -14.82 4.66
N GLY A 21 13.49 -14.46 3.41
CA GLY A 21 12.90 -15.36 2.41
C GLY A 21 11.39 -15.43 2.45
N GLU A 22 10.74 -14.68 3.35
CA GLU A 22 9.29 -14.52 3.32
C GLU A 22 8.85 -13.64 2.14
N GLU A 23 7.72 -14.01 1.55
CA GLU A 23 7.11 -13.31 0.43
C GLU A 23 5.69 -12.91 0.82
N SER A 24 5.38 -11.63 0.70
CA SER A 24 4.07 -11.07 1.02
C SER A 24 3.44 -10.47 -0.23
N PHE A 25 2.19 -10.83 -0.50
CA PHE A 25 1.45 -10.38 -1.67
C PHE A 25 0.25 -9.54 -1.22
N TYR A 26 0.18 -8.30 -1.70
CA TYR A 26 -0.87 -7.35 -1.35
C TYR A 26 -1.60 -6.87 -2.58
N PRO A 27 -2.92 -7.06 -2.70
CA PRO A 27 -3.68 -6.53 -3.82
C PRO A 27 -3.60 -5.02 -3.85
N LEU A 28 -3.32 -4.42 -5.01
CA LEU A 28 -3.22 -2.95 -5.15
C LEU A 28 -4.54 -2.27 -4.75
N GLU A 29 -5.67 -2.92 -4.96
CA GLU A 29 -6.98 -2.46 -4.49
C GLU A 29 -7.04 -2.35 -2.95
N GLN A 30 -6.48 -3.31 -2.22
CA GLN A 30 -6.44 -3.29 -0.76
C GLN A 30 -5.42 -2.29 -0.23
N VAL A 31 -4.26 -2.20 -0.87
CA VAL A 31 -3.23 -1.19 -0.55
C VAL A 31 -3.78 0.21 -0.76
N ARG A 32 -4.53 0.45 -1.85
CA ARG A 32 -5.17 1.75 -2.10
C ARG A 32 -6.27 2.08 -1.10
N ARG A 33 -7.09 1.10 -0.70
CA ARG A 33 -8.10 1.28 0.36
C ARG A 33 -7.48 1.66 1.70
N HIS A 34 -6.29 1.15 1.99
CA HIS A 34 -5.53 1.49 3.20
C HIS A 34 -4.45 2.54 2.97
N CYS A 35 -4.40 3.21 1.81
CA CYS A 35 -3.36 4.19 1.53
C CYS A 35 -3.57 5.40 2.44
N PRO A 36 -2.65 5.71 3.38
CA PRO A 36 -2.77 6.87 4.26
C PRO A 36 -2.45 8.19 3.52
N CYS A 37 -2.29 8.13 2.20
CA CYS A 37 -1.98 9.28 1.37
C CYS A 37 -3.17 10.25 1.30
N ALA A 38 -2.90 11.56 1.33
CA ALA A 38 -3.90 12.62 1.26
C ALA A 38 -4.84 12.51 0.04
N ALA A 39 -4.38 11.86 -1.05
CA ALA A 39 -5.18 11.61 -2.24
C ALA A 39 -6.20 10.46 -2.10
N CYS A 40 -5.94 9.45 -1.25
CA CYS A 40 -6.83 8.29 -1.09
C CYS A 40 -7.57 8.27 0.26
N CYS A 41 -6.91 8.66 1.35
CA CYS A 41 -7.54 8.72 2.67
C CYS A 41 -8.23 10.08 2.94
N GLY A 42 -8.00 11.08 2.07
CA GLY A 42 -8.28 12.47 2.40
C GLY A 42 -7.42 12.91 3.59
N GLU A 43 -7.05 14.18 3.68
CA GLU A 43 -6.66 14.69 4.98
C GLU A 43 -7.92 14.64 5.87
N PRO A 44 -7.96 13.94 7.01
CA PRO A 44 -9.11 13.97 7.92
C PRO A 44 -9.24 15.32 8.65
N GLY A 45 -9.05 16.43 7.94
CA GLY A 45 -9.05 17.75 8.55
C GLY A 45 -9.14 18.98 7.64
N LEU A 46 -8.97 18.91 6.31
CA LEU A 46 -8.89 20.17 5.51
C LEU A 46 -9.92 20.38 4.41
N THR A 47 -10.58 19.36 3.84
CA THR A 47 -11.55 19.63 2.76
C THR A 47 -12.83 18.80 2.86
N ARG A 48 -13.83 19.42 3.49
CA ARG A 48 -15.28 19.42 3.20
C ARG A 48 -16.04 18.07 3.21
N PRO A 49 -17.25 18.00 3.81
CA PRO A 49 -18.08 16.79 3.75
C PRO A 49 -18.42 16.42 2.31
N VAL A 50 -18.29 15.14 1.99
CA VAL A 50 -18.85 14.52 0.78
C VAL A 50 -20.34 14.23 1.01
N PRO A 51 -21.22 14.49 0.02
CA PRO A 51 -22.65 14.16 0.08
C PRO A 51 -22.92 12.65 0.01
#